data_AF-A0A7K3PPN2-F1
#
_entry.id   AF-A0A7K3PPN2-F1
#
_cell.length_a   1.000
_cell.length_b   1.000
_cell.length_c   1.000
_cell.angle_alpha   90.00
_cell.angle_beta   90.00
_cell.angle_gamma   90.00
#
_symmetry.space_group_name_H-M   'P 1'
#
loop_
_entity.id
_entity.type
_entity.pdbx_description
1 polymer ?
#
loop_
_entity_poly.entity_id
_entity_poly.type
_entity_poly.pdbx_seq_one_letter_code
_entity_poly.pdbx_strand_id
1 'polypeptide(L)'
;MAHSAMAGSGWGTTEGDDPLQTAVWRLRSRGCWADAAALLEPVTADTALQRTALLVERCLYTEQGWAEAEDALRSAEALAHSDDERGAAACERGQLAYAATVHGVRDRADEARAALGRAAALIAP
;
A
#
# COMPACT_ATOMS: atom_id res chain seq x y z
N MET A 1 1.34 3.25 34.52
CA MET A 1 0.38 3.21 33.41
C MET A 1 1.19 3.28 32.13
N ALA A 2 1.20 2.22 31.32
CA ALA A 2 2.00 2.19 30.09
C ALA A 2 1.29 3.01 29.01
N HIS A 3 1.95 4.04 28.51
CA HIS A 3 1.46 4.86 27.40
C HIS A 3 1.52 4.02 26.12
N SER A 4 0.35 3.67 25.58
CA SER A 4 0.24 2.91 24.33
C SER A 4 0.62 3.80 23.15
N ALA A 5 1.80 3.55 22.59
CA ALA A 5 2.41 4.32 21.51
C ALA A 5 1.92 3.92 20.10
N MET A 6 0.64 3.56 19.94
CA MET A 6 0.08 3.13 18.64
C MET A 6 -1.06 4.03 18.13
N ALA A 7 -1.32 5.17 18.75
CA ALA A 7 -2.39 6.10 18.35
C ALA A 7 -2.04 6.98 17.11
N GLY A 8 -1.23 6.47 16.19
CA GLY A 8 -0.65 7.25 15.09
C GLY A 8 -0.63 6.52 13.75
N SER A 9 -1.69 5.78 13.42
CA SER A 9 -2.08 5.42 12.05
C SER A 9 -3.46 4.76 12.15
N GLY A 10 -4.41 5.09 11.28
CA GLY A 10 -5.81 4.67 11.36
C GLY A 10 -6.03 3.16 11.17
N TRP A 11 -5.51 2.33 12.08
CA TRP A 11 -5.57 0.86 12.04
C TRP A 11 -5.85 0.25 13.43
N GLY A 12 -6.60 0.96 14.29
CA GLY A 12 -7.03 0.47 15.60
C GLY A 12 -8.54 0.37 15.68
N THR A 13 -9.08 -0.82 15.92
CA THR A 13 -10.53 -1.05 15.91
C THR A 13 -11.21 -0.61 17.19
N THR A 14 -12.04 0.42 17.12
CA THR A 14 -12.98 0.82 18.17
C THR A 14 -14.41 0.43 17.79
N GLU A 15 -15.32 0.46 18.76
CA GLU A 15 -16.75 0.25 18.53
C GLU A 15 -17.27 1.36 17.58
N GLY A 16 -17.55 1.00 16.32
CA GLY A 16 -17.89 1.96 15.25
C GLY A 16 -17.07 1.84 13.96
N ASP A 17 -16.07 0.95 13.93
CA ASP A 17 -15.25 0.70 12.74
C ASP A 17 -16.02 0.08 11.57
N ASP A 18 -15.66 0.49 10.35
CA ASP A 18 -16.18 -0.08 9.10
C ASP A 18 -15.99 -1.62 9.09
N PRO A 19 -17.07 -2.42 8.91
CA PRO A 19 -16.99 -3.87 8.83
C PRO A 19 -16.01 -4.37 7.77
N LEU A 20 -15.89 -3.67 6.62
CA LEU A 20 -14.94 -4.01 5.57
C LEU A 20 -13.50 -3.86 6.07
N GLN A 21 -13.18 -2.73 6.69
CA GLN A 21 -11.86 -2.46 7.23
C GLN A 21 -11.49 -3.43 8.35
N THR A 22 -12.45 -3.79 9.20
CA THR A 22 -12.27 -4.83 10.23
C THR A 22 -11.93 -6.18 9.60
N ALA A 23 -12.60 -6.57 8.51
CA ALA A 23 -12.33 -7.82 7.81
C ALA A 23 -10.95 -7.83 7.13
N VAL A 24 -10.59 -6.74 6.43
CA VAL A 24 -9.27 -6.54 5.81
C VAL A 24 -8.17 -6.65 6.85
N TRP A 25 -8.32 -5.96 7.99
CA TRP A 25 -7.36 -6.02 9.08
C TRP A 25 -7.18 -7.45 9.62
N ARG A 26 -8.28 -8.16 9.91
CA ARG A 26 -8.24 -9.55 10.41
C ARG A 26 -7.52 -10.50 9.46
N LEU A 27 -7.74 -10.36 8.14
CA LEU A 27 -7.11 -11.19 7.13
C LEU A 27 -5.62 -10.85 6.98
N ARG A 28 -5.28 -9.56 6.89
CA ARG A 28 -3.88 -9.09 6.85
C ARG A 28 -3.08 -9.59 8.05
N SER A 29 -3.62 -9.49 9.27
CA SER A 29 -2.95 -9.95 10.50
C SER A 29 -2.69 -11.47 10.54
N ARG A 30 -3.35 -12.25 9.68
CA ARG A 30 -3.17 -13.69 9.56
C ARG A 30 -2.31 -14.10 8.37
N GLY A 31 -1.78 -13.13 7.62
CA GLY A 31 -1.04 -13.38 6.38
C GLY A 31 -1.94 -13.76 5.20
N CYS A 32 -3.25 -13.57 5.30
CA CYS A 32 -4.20 -13.83 4.22
C CYS A 32 -4.30 -12.61 3.28
N TRP A 33 -3.17 -12.12 2.75
CA TRP A 33 -3.12 -10.88 1.96
C TRP A 33 -3.94 -10.95 0.67
N ALA A 34 -3.95 -12.09 -0.03
CA ALA A 34 -4.71 -12.25 -1.26
C ALA A 34 -6.22 -12.14 -1.00
N ASP A 35 -6.70 -12.78 0.07
CA ASP A 35 -8.10 -12.69 0.49
C ASP A 35 -8.45 -11.27 0.94
N ALA A 36 -7.57 -10.62 1.70
CA ALA A 36 -7.75 -9.22 2.11
C ALA A 36 -7.82 -8.28 0.91
N ALA A 37 -6.92 -8.44 -0.06
CA ALA A 37 -6.92 -7.68 -1.30
C ALA A 37 -8.18 -7.93 -2.13
N ALA A 38 -8.69 -9.17 -2.16
CA ALA A 38 -9.92 -9.51 -2.88
C ALA A 38 -11.18 -8.81 -2.34
N LEU A 39 -11.19 -8.41 -1.06
CA LEU A 39 -12.27 -7.59 -0.49
C LEU A 39 -12.24 -6.13 -0.97
N LEU A 40 -11.10 -5.66 -1.48
CA LEU A 40 -10.89 -4.30 -1.95
C LEU A 40 -11.00 -4.27 -3.47
N GLU A 41 -12.22 -4.07 -3.97
CA GLU A 41 -12.44 -3.82 -5.39
C GLU A 41 -11.88 -2.44 -5.77
N PRO A 42 -10.98 -2.34 -6.77
CA PRO A 42 -10.25 -1.11 -7.06
C PRO A 42 -11.09 -0.15 -7.91
N VAL A 43 -12.16 0.40 -7.32
CA VAL A 43 -13.08 1.34 -8.00
C VAL A 43 -12.78 2.80 -7.68
N THR A 44 -12.03 3.07 -6.61
CA THR A 44 -11.54 4.40 -6.22
C THR A 44 -10.03 4.38 -6.06
N ALA A 45 -9.39 5.55 -6.15
CA ALA A 45 -7.95 5.68 -5.88
C ALA A 45 -7.57 5.10 -4.52
N ASP A 46 -8.35 5.40 -3.47
CA ASP A 46 -8.13 4.92 -2.10
C ASP A 46 -8.21 3.39 -1.98
N THR A 47 -9.28 2.77 -2.50
CA THR A 47 -9.44 1.30 -2.45
C THR A 47 -8.38 0.58 -3.26
N ALA A 48 -8.00 1.12 -4.43
CA ALA A 48 -6.92 0.58 -5.25
C ALA A 48 -5.55 0.72 -4.58
N LEU A 49 -5.30 1.83 -3.88
CA LEU A 49 -4.06 2.04 -3.14
C LEU A 49 -3.98 1.10 -1.93
N GLN A 50 -5.05 0.95 -1.16
CA GLN A 50 -5.10 0.03 -0.04
C GLN A 50 -4.89 -1.42 -0.50
N ARG A 51 -5.50 -1.82 -1.62
CA ARG A 51 -5.25 -3.12 -2.26
C ARG A 51 -3.78 -3.28 -2.63
N THR A 52 -3.17 -2.26 -3.22
CA THR A 52 -1.75 -2.25 -3.60
C THR A 52 -0.86 -2.47 -2.38
N ALA A 53 -1.07 -1.72 -1.30
CA ALA A 53 -0.29 -1.83 -0.08
C ALA A 53 -0.30 -3.26 0.50
N LEU A 54 -1.44 -3.96 0.48
CA LEU A 54 -1.53 -5.36 0.91
C LEU A 54 -0.71 -6.31 0.04
N LEU A 55 -0.70 -6.09 -1.28
CA LEU A 55 0.04 -6.91 -2.23
C LEU A 55 1.55 -6.62 -2.17
N VAL A 56 1.95 -5.36 -1.97
CA VAL A 56 3.35 -4.98 -1.71
C VAL A 56 3.84 -5.59 -0.40
N GLU A 57 3.02 -5.54 0.66
CA GLU A 57 3.32 -6.19 1.93
C GLU A 57 3.51 -7.71 1.77
N ARG A 58 2.63 -8.38 1.02
CA ARG A 58 2.81 -9.80 0.67
C ARG A 58 4.15 -10.05 -0.03
N CYS A 59 4.55 -9.18 -0.96
CA CYS A 59 5.84 -9.29 -1.64
C CYS A 59 7.00 -9.24 -0.65
N LEU A 60 6.96 -8.32 0.33
CA LEU A 60 7.98 -8.20 1.36
C LEU A 60 8.10 -9.44 2.26
N TYR A 61 6.97 -10.03 2.66
CA TYR A 61 6.98 -11.17 3.58
C TYR A 61 7.20 -12.52 2.89
N THR A 62 6.90 -12.63 1.60
CA THR A 62 6.89 -13.93 0.89
C THR A 62 7.82 -14.00 -0.31
N GLU A 63 8.41 -12.86 -0.70
CA GLU A 63 9.23 -12.69 -1.90
C GLU A 63 8.52 -13.07 -3.21
N GLN A 64 7.19 -13.15 -3.19
CA GLN A 64 6.32 -13.59 -4.28
C GLN A 64 5.21 -12.57 -4.57
N GLY A 65 4.61 -12.66 -5.75
CA GLY A 65 3.45 -11.81 -6.11
C GLY A 65 3.80 -10.45 -6.71
N TRP A 66 5.08 -10.20 -7.04
CA TRP A 66 5.56 -8.92 -7.58
C TRP A 66 4.79 -8.41 -8.81
N ALA A 67 4.43 -9.29 -9.74
CA ALA A 67 3.66 -8.90 -10.91
C ALA A 67 2.23 -8.45 -10.55
N GLU A 68 1.58 -9.14 -9.61
CA GLU A 68 0.24 -8.78 -9.13
C GLU A 68 0.25 -7.43 -8.40
N ALA A 69 1.28 -7.18 -7.57
CA ALA A 69 1.48 -5.89 -6.91
C ALA A 69 1.73 -4.75 -7.91
N GLU A 70 2.54 -5.00 -8.94
CA GLU A 70 2.80 -4.03 -10.01
C GLU A 70 1.52 -3.72 -10.82
N ASP A 71 0.70 -4.74 -11.11
CA ASP A 71 -0.57 -4.56 -11.82
C ASP A 71 -1.57 -3.75 -10.99
N ALA A 72 -1.71 -4.07 -9.69
CA ALA A 72 -2.56 -3.32 -8.77
C ALA A 72 -2.11 -1.86 -8.63
N LEU A 73 -0.80 -1.61 -8.55
CA LEU A 73 -0.25 -0.27 -8.49
C LEU A 73 -0.57 0.53 -9.76
N ARG A 74 -0.46 -0.08 -10.96
CA ARG A 74 -0.85 0.60 -12.21
C ARG A 74 -2.33 0.98 -12.21
N SER A 75 -3.20 0.16 -11.61
CA SER A 75 -4.61 0.51 -11.41
C SER A 75 -4.79 1.69 -10.45
N ALA A 76 -4.07 1.71 -9.33
CA ALA A 76 -4.12 2.82 -8.37
C ALA A 76 -3.63 4.14 -8.99
N GLU A 77 -2.54 4.11 -9.76
CA GLU A 77 -2.03 5.27 -10.49
C GLU A 77 -3.01 5.78 -11.55
N ALA A 78 -3.74 4.89 -12.22
CA ALA A 78 -4.73 5.26 -13.23
C ALA A 78 -5.99 5.92 -12.61
N LEU A 79 -6.35 5.54 -11.39
CA LEU A 79 -7.49 6.09 -10.65
C LEU A 79 -7.16 7.38 -9.90
N ALA A 80 -5.88 7.68 -9.68
CA ALA A 80 -5.44 8.88 -8.98
C ALA A 80 -5.63 10.14 -9.83
N HIS A 81 -6.37 11.12 -9.31
CA HIS A 81 -6.70 12.35 -10.02
C HIS A 81 -6.30 13.61 -9.25
N SER A 82 -6.30 13.57 -7.92
CA SER A 82 -5.80 14.67 -7.07
C SER A 82 -4.29 14.61 -6.86
N ASP A 83 -3.68 15.72 -6.41
CA ASP A 83 -2.27 15.74 -6.02
C ASP A 83 -1.99 14.76 -4.87
N ASP A 84 -2.86 14.71 -3.86
CA ASP A 84 -2.72 13.80 -2.73
C ASP A 84 -2.78 12.33 -3.18
N GLU A 85 -3.74 11.97 -4.03
CA GLU A 85 -3.87 10.61 -4.56
C GLU A 85 -2.65 10.22 -5.42
N ARG A 86 -2.20 11.13 -6.29
CA ARG A 86 -1.01 10.90 -7.13
C ARG A 86 0.25 10.80 -6.29
N GLY A 87 0.34 11.60 -5.24
CA GLY A 87 1.42 11.55 -4.26
C GLY A 87 1.44 10.21 -3.54
N ALA A 88 0.28 9.75 -3.05
CA ALA A 88 0.16 8.47 -2.35
C ALA A 88 0.49 7.27 -3.27
N ALA A 89 0.01 7.28 -4.51
CA ALA A 89 0.39 6.27 -5.52
C ALA A 89 1.89 6.31 -5.84
N ALA A 90 2.49 7.50 -5.90
CA ALA A 90 3.93 7.66 -6.09
C ALA A 90 4.75 7.16 -4.88
N CYS A 91 4.23 7.27 -3.65
CA CYS A 91 4.82 6.64 -2.47
C CYS A 91 4.86 5.11 -2.61
N GLU A 92 3.72 4.49 -2.94
CA GLU A 92 3.64 3.03 -3.13
C GLU A 92 4.53 2.53 -4.28
N ARG A 93 4.60 3.29 -5.38
CA ARG A 93 5.57 3.06 -6.47
C ARG A 93 7.00 3.06 -5.98
N GLY A 94 7.36 4.06 -5.18
CA GLY A 94 8.68 4.16 -4.55
C GLY A 94 9.00 2.94 -3.68
N GLN A 95 8.03 2.54 -2.86
CA GLN A 95 8.18 1.41 -1.94
C GLN A 95 8.31 0.07 -2.68
N LEU A 96 7.49 -0.19 -3.70
CA LEU A 96 7.58 -1.42 -4.50
C LEU A 96 8.91 -1.51 -5.25
N ALA A 97 9.39 -0.41 -5.83
CA ALA A 97 10.69 -0.36 -6.51
C ALA A 97 11.86 -0.58 -5.54
N TYR A 98 11.81 0.05 -4.35
CA TYR A 98 12.80 -0.16 -3.31
C TYR A 98 12.82 -1.62 -2.83
N ALA A 99 11.64 -2.17 -2.52
CA ALA A 99 11.49 -3.56 -2.10
C ALA A 99 12.04 -4.55 -3.14
N ALA A 100 11.70 -4.36 -4.41
CA ALA A 100 12.19 -5.21 -5.50
C ALA A 100 13.73 -5.16 -5.63
N THR A 101 14.33 -4.01 -5.34
CA THR A 101 15.79 -3.83 -5.33
C THR A 101 16.42 -4.57 -4.15
N VAL A 102 15.89 -4.38 -2.94
CA VAL A 102 16.40 -5.01 -1.71
C VAL A 102 16.33 -6.53 -1.77
N HIS A 103 15.23 -7.09 -2.30
CA HIS A 103 15.05 -8.53 -2.46
C HIS A 103 15.70 -9.09 -3.75
N GLY A 104 16.43 -8.29 -4.53
CA GLY A 104 17.18 -8.76 -5.70
C GLY A 104 16.31 -9.22 -6.88
N VAL A 105 15.03 -8.85 -6.93
CA VAL A 105 14.10 -9.19 -8.02
C VAL A 105 14.47 -8.42 -9.28
N ARG A 106 14.75 -7.11 -9.13
CA ARG A 106 15.29 -6.23 -10.16
C ARG A 106 15.83 -4.98 -9.49
N ASP A 107 16.99 -4.49 -9.94
CA ASP A 107 17.48 -3.19 -9.51
C ASP A 107 16.60 -2.08 -10.08
N ARG A 108 15.91 -1.36 -9.19
CA ARG A 108 14.98 -0.27 -9.47
C ARG A 108 15.24 0.92 -8.54
N ALA A 109 16.48 1.08 -8.06
CA ALA A 109 16.83 2.13 -7.11
C ALA A 109 16.52 3.55 -7.64
N ASP A 110 16.81 3.80 -8.92
CA ASP A 110 16.54 5.09 -9.57
C ASP A 110 15.03 5.36 -9.69
N GLU A 111 14.24 4.33 -9.99
CA GLU A 111 12.79 4.44 -10.03
C GLU A 111 12.22 4.75 -8.64
N ALA A 112 12.72 4.09 -7.60
CA ALA A 112 12.32 4.35 -6.23
C ALA A 112 12.59 5.80 -5.83
N ARG A 113 13.81 6.29 -6.11
CA ARG A 113 14.21 7.68 -5.83
C ARG A 113 13.33 8.68 -6.58
N ALA A 114 13.10 8.45 -7.88
CA ALA A 114 12.29 9.34 -8.69
C ALA A 114 10.82 9.39 -8.23
N ALA A 115 10.25 8.24 -7.85
CA ALA A 115 8.88 8.16 -7.38
C ALA A 115 8.68 8.86 -6.03
N LEU A 116 9.56 8.60 -5.06
CA LEU A 116 9.52 9.27 -3.75
C LEU A 116 9.75 10.79 -3.86
N GLY A 117 10.62 11.22 -4.79
CA GLY A 117 10.82 12.64 -5.08
C GLY A 117 9.56 13.31 -5.65
N ARG A 118 8.81 12.63 -6.52
CA ARG A 118 7.51 13.12 -7.00
C ARG A 118 6.47 13.17 -5.89
N ALA A 119 6.41 12.14 -5.06
CA ALA A 119 5.46 12.09 -3.94
C ALA A 119 5.68 13.27 -2.97
N ALA A 120 6.93 13.55 -2.61
CA ALA A 120 7.30 14.67 -1.74
C ALA A 120 6.96 16.05 -2.32
N ALA A 121 6.84 16.17 -3.64
CA ALA A 121 6.40 17.41 -4.30
C ALA A 121 4.88 17.58 -4.32
N LEU A 122 4.11 16.50 -4.13
CA LEU A 122 2.66 16.48 -4.24
C LEU A 122 1.95 16.44 -2.88
N ILE A 123 2.55 15.76 -1.89
CA ILE A 123 1.95 15.58 -0.56
C ILE A 123 2.33 16.74 0.36
N ALA A 124 1.34 17.37 0.98
CA ALA A 124 1.57 18.37 2.01
C ALA A 124 2.19 17.74 3.29
N PRO A 125 3.13 18.43 3.96
CA PRO A 125 3.81 17.91 5.15
C PRO A 125 2.90 17.79 6.38
#